data_AF-A0A4R2BUZ4-F1
#
_entry.id   AF-A0A4R2BUZ4-F1
#
_cell.length_a   1.000
_cell.length_b   1.000
_cell.length_c   1.000
_cell.angle_alpha   90.00
_cell.angle_beta   90.00
_cell.angle_gamma   90.00
#
_symmetry.space_group_name_H-M   'P 1'
#
loop_
_entity.id
_entity.type
_entity.pdbx_description
1 polymer ?
#
loop_
_entity_poly.entity_id
_entity_poly.type
_entity_poly.pdbx_seq_one_letter_code
_entity_poly.pdbx_strand_id
1 'polypeptide(L)'
;MLAVAESWENGKPVRETLNADIPLAADHFRYFAAAARSQEGRFTMIDDHTTAYHFREPLGVVGQIIPFNFPLLMAAWKLALALAAGNCSVIKPASPTPWSILKLAEVIQDIVPPG
;
A
#
# COMPACT_ATOMS: atom_id res chain seq x y z
N MET A 1 -17.78 4.13 6.68
CA MET A 1 -17.56 2.77 7.20
C MET A 1 -16.15 2.60 7.75
N LEU A 2 -15.08 2.72 6.93
CA LEU A 2 -13.69 2.55 7.39
C LEU A 2 -13.27 3.52 8.51
N ALA A 3 -13.64 4.81 8.40
CA ALA A 3 -13.30 5.78 9.44
C ALA A 3 -13.86 5.40 10.81
N VAL A 4 -15.11 4.93 10.86
CA VAL A 4 -15.75 4.49 12.11
C VAL A 4 -15.06 3.23 12.65
N ALA A 5 -14.71 2.28 11.78
CA ALA A 5 -14.02 1.05 12.19
C ALA A 5 -12.66 1.35 12.85
N GLU A 6 -11.87 2.20 12.20
CA GLU A 6 -10.59 2.69 12.72
C GLU A 6 -10.77 3.45 14.04
N SER A 7 -11.69 4.42 14.12
CA SER A 7 -11.91 5.19 15.36
C SER A 7 -12.41 4.33 16.51
N TRP A 8 -13.28 3.36 16.24
CA TRP A 8 -13.81 2.46 17.26
C TRP A 8 -12.71 1.58 17.86
N GLU A 9 -11.80 1.10 17.00
CA GLU A 9 -10.74 0.18 17.40
C GLU A 9 -9.52 0.90 17.98
N ASN A 10 -9.02 1.93 17.30
CA ASN A 10 -7.84 2.69 17.72
C ASN A 10 -8.13 3.68 18.85
N GLY A 11 -9.38 4.13 18.98
CA GLY A 11 -9.81 5.08 20.01
C GLY A 11 -9.65 6.56 19.63
N LYS A 12 -9.14 6.88 18.44
CA LYS A 12 -9.04 8.26 17.96
C LYS A 12 -10.42 8.85 17.61
N PRO A 13 -10.64 10.17 17.77
CA PRO A 13 -11.90 10.81 17.40
C PRO A 13 -12.21 10.62 15.91
N VAL A 14 -13.45 10.25 15.58
CA VAL A 14 -13.85 10.01 14.18
C VAL A 14 -13.66 11.19 13.24
N ARG A 15 -13.72 12.42 13.78
CA ARG A 15 -13.39 13.64 13.02
C ARG A 15 -11.95 13.65 12.50
N GLU A 16 -11.00 13.09 13.24
CA GLU A 16 -9.61 13.01 12.80
C GLU A 16 -9.49 11.99 11.68
N THR A 17 -10.02 10.79 11.89
CA THR A 17 -9.99 9.73 10.89
C THR A 17 -10.68 10.12 9.57
N LEU A 18 -11.82 10.81 9.65
CA LEU A 18 -12.57 11.28 8.48
C LEU A 18 -11.82 12.36 7.69
N ASN A 19 -11.12 13.26 8.38
CA ASN A 19 -10.53 14.44 7.75
C ASN A 19 -9.02 14.29 7.48
N ALA A 20 -8.33 13.31 8.07
CA ALA A 20 -6.91 13.08 7.90
C ALA A 20 -6.62 11.65 7.40
N ASP A 21 -6.80 10.62 8.23
CA ASP A 21 -6.36 9.24 7.94
C ASP A 21 -6.92 8.70 6.62
N ILE A 22 -8.24 8.79 6.41
CA ILE A 22 -8.89 8.27 5.19
C ILE A 22 -8.49 9.07 3.95
N PRO A 23 -8.56 10.42 3.94
CA PRO A 23 -8.08 11.21 2.81
C PRO A 23 -6.61 10.95 2.47
N LEU A 24 -5.72 10.90 3.47
CA LEU A 24 -4.30 10.66 3.26
C LEU A 24 -4.03 9.24 2.74
N ALA A 25 -4.74 8.23 3.25
CA ALA A 25 -4.63 6.86 2.75
C ALA A 25 -5.07 6.76 1.28
N ALA A 26 -6.21 7.38 0.92
CA ALA A 26 -6.71 7.39 -0.44
C ALA A 26 -5.75 8.14 -1.40
N ASP A 27 -5.21 9.28 -0.98
CA ASP A 27 -4.24 10.04 -1.74
C ASP A 27 -2.94 9.25 -1.96
N HIS A 28 -2.49 8.51 -0.95
CA HIS A 28 -1.30 7.66 -1.05
C HIS A 28 -1.43 6.56 -2.11
N PHE A 29 -2.59 5.91 -2.19
CA PHE A 29 -2.87 4.95 -3.27
C PHE A 29 -2.88 5.63 -4.65
N ARG A 30 -3.47 6.83 -4.76
CA ARG A 30 -3.48 7.59 -6.03
C ARG A 30 -2.07 7.99 -6.46
N TYR A 31 -1.26 8.45 -5.52
CA TYR A 31 0.14 8.79 -5.76
C TYR A 31 0.91 7.60 -6.31
N PHE A 32 0.83 6.43 -5.66
CA PHE A 32 1.57 5.25 -6.11
C PHE A 32 1.02 4.63 -7.40
N ALA A 33 -0.29 4.77 -7.67
CA ALA A 33 -0.85 4.41 -8.96
C ALA A 33 -0.29 5.29 -10.10
N ALA A 34 -0.10 6.60 -9.85
CA ALA A 34 0.55 7.50 -10.81
C ALA A 34 2.04 7.15 -10.96
N ALA A 35 2.75 6.92 -9.85
CA ALA A 35 4.17 6.56 -9.86
C ALA A 35 4.44 5.27 -10.66
N ALA A 36 3.59 4.26 -10.52
CA ALA A 36 3.68 3.01 -11.29
C ALA A 36 3.53 3.26 -12.80
N ARG A 37 2.62 4.15 -13.20
CA ARG A 37 2.41 4.50 -14.62
C ARG A 37 3.53 5.36 -15.19
N SER A 38 4.16 6.20 -14.37
CA SER A 38 5.24 7.08 -14.79
C SER A 38 6.63 6.45 -14.65
N GLN A 39 6.72 5.17 -14.26
CA GLN A 39 8.01 4.52 -14.06
C GLN A 39 8.68 4.25 -15.41
N GLU A 40 9.82 4.90 -15.64
CA GLU A 40 10.62 4.70 -16.85
C GLU A 40 11.76 3.69 -16.62
N GLY A 41 12.03 2.90 -17.65
CA GLY A 41 13.22 2.05 -17.73
C GLY A 41 14.47 2.87 -18.00
N ARG A 42 15.64 2.28 -17.75
CA ARG A 42 16.93 2.83 -18.18
C ARG A 42 17.66 1.80 -19.00
N PHE A 43 18.33 2.26 -20.05
CA PHE A 43 19.27 1.46 -20.81
C PHE A 43 20.52 2.28 -21.07
N THR A 44 21.64 1.58 -21.27
CA THR A 44 22.94 2.19 -21.54
C THR A 44 23.57 1.48 -22.72
N MET A 45 24.03 2.23 -23.71
CA MET A 45 24.92 1.70 -24.74
C MET A 45 26.31 1.54 -24.13
N ILE A 46 26.82 0.31 -24.06
CA ILE A 46 28.16 0.05 -23.57
C ILE A 46 29.16 0.30 -24.69
N ASP A 47 28.86 -0.23 -25.89
CA ASP A 47 29.62 -0.07 -27.13
C ASP A 47 28.70 -0.23 -28.36
N ASP A 48 29.27 -0.23 -29.57
CA ASP A 48 28.54 -0.30 -30.85
C ASP A 48 27.72 -1.59 -31.05
N HIS A 49 27.97 -2.63 -30.24
CA HIS A 49 27.35 -3.95 -30.39
C HIS A 49 26.65 -4.42 -29.11
N THR A 50 26.72 -3.65 -28.03
CA THR A 50 26.25 -4.08 -26.71
C THR A 50 25.42 -3.00 -26.03
N THR A 51 24.18 -3.36 -25.69
CA THR A 51 23.26 -2.52 -24.92
C THR A 51 22.91 -3.19 -23.59
N ALA A 52 23.09 -2.48 -22.48
CA ALA A 52 22.63 -2.91 -21.17
C ALA A 52 21.21 -2.39 -20.90
N TYR A 53 20.30 -3.31 -20.58
CA TYR A 53 18.95 -3.00 -20.12
C TYR A 53 18.86 -3.18 -18.60
N HIS A 54 18.18 -2.25 -17.93
CA HIS A 54 17.93 -2.34 -16.50
C HIS A 54 16.43 -2.50 -16.25
N PHE A 55 16.04 -3.69 -15.80
CA PHE A 55 14.67 -3.99 -15.41
C PHE A 55 14.50 -3.84 -13.91
N ARG A 56 13.36 -3.30 -13.50
CA ARG A 56 12.93 -3.25 -12.10
C ARG A 56 11.84 -4.29 -11.91
N GLU A 57 12.24 -5.45 -11.44
CA GLU A 57 11.34 -6.56 -11.21
C GLU A 57 10.81 -6.54 -9.76
N PRO A 58 9.58 -7.03 -9.52
CA PRO A 58 9.08 -7.23 -8.18
C PRO A 58 9.98 -8.21 -7.40
N LEU A 59 10.05 -8.01 -6.09
CA LEU A 59 10.73 -8.93 -5.18
C LEU A 59 9.96 -10.24 -4.98
N GLY A 60 8.65 -10.22 -5.27
CA GLY A 60 7.75 -11.37 -5.12
C GLY A 60 6.78 -11.17 -3.95
N VAL A 61 6.83 -12.06 -2.95
CA VAL A 61 5.95 -11.98 -1.77
C VAL A 61 6.66 -11.21 -0.66
N VAL A 62 6.05 -10.13 -0.17
CA VAL A 62 6.60 -9.29 0.89
C VAL A 62 5.81 -9.38 2.20
N GLY A 63 6.50 -9.63 3.30
CA GLY A 63 5.92 -9.59 4.65
C GLY A 63 5.93 -8.16 5.20
N GLN A 64 4.77 -7.68 5.69
CA GLN A 64 4.61 -6.30 6.15
C GLN A 64 4.05 -6.27 7.58
N ILE A 65 4.83 -5.77 8.54
CA ILE A 65 4.38 -5.59 9.92
C ILE A 65 4.17 -4.09 10.18
N ILE A 66 3.02 -3.73 10.75
CA ILE A 66 2.64 -2.33 10.98
C ILE A 66 2.26 -2.05 12.45
N PRO A 67 2.49 -0.81 12.94
CA PRO A 67 2.15 -0.40 14.29
C PRO A 67 0.67 -0.01 14.45
N PHE A 68 0.27 0.29 15.68
CA PHE A 68 -1.13 0.49 16.08
C PHE A 68 -1.64 1.94 16.04
N ASN A 69 -0.79 2.93 15.78
CA ASN A 69 -1.14 4.35 15.95
C ASN A 69 -1.95 4.95 14.78
N PHE A 70 -1.68 4.50 13.54
CA PHE A 70 -2.49 4.82 12.37
C PHE A 70 -2.75 3.57 11.49
N PRO A 71 -3.46 2.55 11.99
CA PRO A 71 -3.61 1.24 11.34
C PRO A 71 -3.93 1.31 9.84
N LEU A 72 -5.02 1.98 9.44
CA LEU A 72 -5.40 2.09 8.03
C LEU A 72 -4.36 2.87 7.20
N LEU A 73 -3.82 3.96 7.73
CA LEU A 73 -2.86 4.79 7.00
C LEU A 73 -1.51 4.05 6.81
N MET A 74 -1.05 3.35 7.86
CA MET A 74 0.15 2.51 7.81
C MET A 74 -0.01 1.33 6.86
N ALA A 75 -1.20 0.71 6.83
CA ALA A 75 -1.54 -0.31 5.85
C ALA A 75 -1.48 0.25 4.43
N ALA A 76 -2.07 1.43 4.18
CA ALA A 76 -1.99 2.09 2.88
C ALA A 76 -0.55 2.37 2.46
N TRP A 77 0.30 2.87 3.38
CA TRP A 77 1.72 3.15 3.10
C TRP A 77 2.53 1.94 2.69
N LYS A 78 2.17 0.76 3.22
CA LYS A 78 2.83 -0.49 2.92
C LYS A 78 2.27 -1.14 1.65
N LEU A 79 0.96 -1.21 1.52
CA LEU A 79 0.27 -1.90 0.43
C LEU A 79 0.41 -1.15 -0.89
N ALA A 80 0.23 0.18 -0.89
CA ALA A 80 0.27 0.97 -2.12
C ALA A 80 1.61 0.83 -2.87
N LEU A 81 2.72 0.95 -2.14
CA LEU A 81 4.07 0.77 -2.69
C LEU A 81 4.30 -0.67 -3.18
N ALA A 82 3.91 -1.67 -2.38
CA ALA A 82 4.13 -3.08 -2.72
C ALA A 82 3.39 -3.46 -4.02
N LEU A 83 2.11 -3.08 -4.11
CA LEU A 83 1.28 -3.31 -5.28
C LEU A 83 1.77 -2.54 -6.50
N ALA A 84 2.16 -1.27 -6.33
CA ALA A 84 2.72 -0.45 -7.41
C ALA A 84 4.01 -1.05 -8.00
N ALA A 85 4.84 -1.67 -7.16
CA ALA A 85 6.04 -2.38 -7.57
C ALA A 85 5.78 -3.80 -8.09
N GLY A 86 4.53 -4.26 -8.14
CA GLY A 86 4.14 -5.58 -8.65
C GLY A 86 4.33 -6.75 -7.67
N ASN A 87 4.41 -6.49 -6.37
CA ASN A 87 4.59 -7.51 -5.33
C ASN A 87 3.24 -8.03 -4.80
N CYS A 88 3.22 -9.29 -4.38
CA CYS A 88 2.19 -9.83 -3.48
C CYS A 88 2.54 -9.45 -2.03
N SER A 89 1.54 -9.26 -1.17
CA SER A 89 1.77 -8.81 0.20
C SER A 89 1.10 -9.69 1.24
N VAL A 90 1.83 -10.02 2.30
CA VAL A 90 1.30 -10.61 3.53
C VAL A 90 1.44 -9.58 4.65
N ILE A 91 0.33 -9.01 5.10
CA ILE A 91 0.32 -7.95 6.10
C ILE A 91 -0.09 -8.47 7.49
N LYS A 92 0.72 -8.15 8.50
CA LYS A 92 0.45 -8.42 9.91
C LYS A 92 0.08 -7.13 10.64
N PRO A 93 -1.20 -6.95 11.01
CA PRO A 93 -1.61 -5.85 11.87
C PRO A 93 -0.93 -5.87 13.24
N ALA A 94 -0.93 -4.73 13.91
CA ALA A 94 -0.71 -4.70 15.35
C ALA A 94 -1.88 -5.39 16.07
N SER A 95 -1.57 -6.22 17.07
CA SER A 95 -2.55 -6.98 17.84
C SER A 95 -3.69 -6.17 18.49
N PRO A 96 -3.48 -4.93 18.99
CA PRO A 96 -4.58 -4.15 19.56
C PRO A 96 -5.49 -3.48 18.51
N THR A 97 -5.07 -3.45 17.24
CA THR A 97 -5.81 -2.77 16.16
C THR A 97 -5.87 -3.56 14.83
N PRO A 98 -6.36 -4.81 14.81
CA PRO A 98 -6.44 -5.61 13.58
C PRO A 98 -7.68 -5.37 12.70
N TRP A 99 -8.82 -5.04 13.28
CA TRP A 99 -10.14 -5.09 12.66
C TRP A 99 -10.33 -4.08 11.53
N SER A 100 -9.86 -2.84 11.71
CA SER A 100 -9.90 -1.80 10.67
C SER A 100 -9.21 -2.24 9.37
N ILE A 101 -8.10 -2.97 9.47
CA ILE A 101 -7.35 -3.52 8.34
C ILE A 101 -8.08 -4.73 7.72
N LEU A 102 -8.70 -5.60 8.52
CA LEU A 102 -9.56 -6.66 8.00
C LEU A 102 -10.76 -6.07 7.23
N LYS A 103 -11.31 -4.96 7.72
CA LYS A 103 -12.39 -4.26 7.03
C LYS A 103 -11.93 -3.61 5.73
N LEU A 104 -10.68 -3.13 5.66
CA LEU A 104 -10.07 -2.70 4.41
C LEU A 104 -9.96 -3.87 3.42
N ALA A 105 -9.50 -5.04 3.88
CA ALA A 105 -9.39 -6.23 3.03
C ALA A 105 -10.74 -6.61 2.40
N GLU A 106 -11.82 -6.58 3.17
CA GLU A 106 -13.18 -6.79 2.65
C GLU A 106 -13.59 -5.78 1.56
N VAL A 107 -13.15 -4.52 1.69
CA VAL A 107 -13.49 -3.45 0.72
C VAL A 107 -12.71 -3.60 -0.58
N ILE A 108 -11.48 -4.11 -0.53
CA ILE A 108 -10.59 -4.20 -1.70
C ILE A 108 -10.51 -5.59 -2.32
N GLN A 109 -11.13 -6.61 -1.72
CA GLN A 109 -10.98 -8.01 -2.13
C GLN A 109 -11.29 -8.28 -3.61
N ASP A 110 -12.25 -7.55 -4.19
CA ASP A 110 -12.65 -7.72 -5.59
C ASP A 110 -11.90 -6.79 -6.56
N ILE A 111 -11.03 -5.92 -6.04
CA ILE A 111 -10.24 -4.96 -6.82
C ILE A 111 -8.89 -5.56 -7.21
N VAL A 112 -8.32 -6.41 -6.36
CA VAL A 112 -7.01 -7.06 -6.56
C VAL A 112 -7.19 -8.54 -6.89
N PRO A 113 -6.28 -9.15 -7.68
CA PRO A 113 -6.29 -10.59 -7.88
C PRO A 113 -6.18 -11.36 -6.55
N PRO A 114 -6.70 -12.60 -6.45
CA PRO A 114 -6.53 -13.44 -5.27
C PRO A 114 -5.05 -13.71 -4.98
N GLY A 115 -4.65 -13.59 -3.71
CA GLY A 115 -3.27 -13.80 -3.25
C GLY A 115 -2.77 -12.67 -2.37
#